data_AF-A0A6S7APY7-F1
#
_entry.id   AF-A0A6S7APY7-F1
#
_cell.length_a   1.000
_cell.length_b   1.000
_cell.length_c   1.000
_cell.angle_alpha   90.00
_cell.angle_beta   90.00
_cell.angle_gamma   90.00
#
_symmetry.space_group_name_H-M   'P 1'
#
loop_
_entity.id
_entity.type
_entity.pdbx_description
1 polymer ?
#
loop_
_entity_poly.entity_id
_entity_poly.type
_entity_poly.pdbx_seq_one_letter_code
_entity_poly.pdbx_strand_id
1 'polypeptide(L)'
;MTLDQIMDSAVRPAMALLPARMDSRQAHCLLLAIGLQESRFIHRRQIGGPARGFWQFEQGGGVRGVLTHPACRDAASQVCLARGVVATAPSVYARLDQDDVLAAAFARLLLWSDPASLPRIGDADSAWALYLRTWRPGKPKRDSWDSLYQRAVAAVSAPVARSAAHVATVD
;
A
#
# COMPACT_ATOMS: atom_id res chain seq x y z
N MET A 1 -10.90 6.53 -8.32
CA MET A 1 -9.58 6.53 -9.00
C MET A 1 -9.40 5.18 -9.68
N THR A 2 -8.76 5.14 -10.85
CA THR A 2 -8.38 3.87 -11.48
C THR A 2 -7.20 3.25 -10.74
N LEU A 3 -6.94 1.95 -10.95
CA LEU A 3 -5.78 1.30 -10.34
C LEU A 3 -4.45 1.86 -10.87
N ASP A 4 -4.41 2.27 -12.14
CA ASP A 4 -3.24 2.94 -12.71
C ASP A 4 -2.99 4.29 -12.03
N GLN A 5 -4.03 5.09 -11.79
CA GLN A 5 -3.91 6.34 -11.04
C GLN A 5 -3.37 6.09 -9.62
N ILE A 6 -3.86 5.07 -8.91
CA ILE A 6 -3.34 4.71 -7.59
C ILE A 6 -1.89 4.23 -7.65
N MET A 7 -1.55 3.45 -8.68
CA MET A 7 -0.19 2.99 -8.90
C MET A 7 0.78 4.17 -9.08
N ASP A 8 0.39 5.13 -9.91
CA ASP A 8 1.22 6.26 -10.30
C ASP A 8 1.29 7.35 -9.22
N SER A 9 0.18 7.62 -8.53
CA SER A 9 0.09 8.72 -7.57
C SER A 9 0.45 8.32 -6.13
N ALA A 10 0.41 7.03 -5.80
CA ALA A 10 0.62 6.57 -4.42
C ALA A 10 1.65 5.44 -4.32
N VAL A 11 1.46 4.32 -5.03
CA VAL A 11 2.25 3.10 -4.82
C VAL A 11 3.70 3.23 -5.33
N ARG A 12 3.91 3.63 -6.59
CA ARG A 12 5.27 3.79 -7.14
C ARG A 12 6.06 4.90 -6.43
N PRO A 13 5.48 6.09 -6.14
CA PRO A 13 6.16 7.09 -5.33
C PRO A 13 6.52 6.58 -3.93
N ALA A 14 5.67 5.75 -3.31
CA ALA A 14 5.99 5.14 -2.03
C ALA A 14 7.15 4.16 -2.11
N MET A 15 7.21 3.32 -3.16
CA MET A 15 8.34 2.40 -3.34
C MET A 15 9.66 3.14 -3.56
N ALA A 16 9.64 4.28 -4.25
CA ALA A 16 10.82 5.12 -4.45
C ALA A 16 11.41 5.70 -3.14
N LEU A 17 10.63 5.73 -2.06
CA LEU A 17 11.07 6.18 -0.73
C LEU A 17 11.57 5.02 0.16
N LEU A 18 11.47 3.78 -0.31
CA LEU A 18 11.84 2.58 0.44
C LEU A 18 13.12 1.95 -0.14
N PRO A 19 13.85 1.12 0.64
CA PRO A 19 14.97 0.36 0.12
C PRO A 19 14.55 -0.48 -1.10
N ALA A 20 15.35 -0.47 -2.16
CA ALA A 20 15.02 -1.10 -3.44
C ALA A 20 14.57 -2.57 -3.34
N ARG A 21 15.10 -3.34 -2.37
CA ARG A 21 14.69 -4.73 -2.10
C ARG A 21 13.23 -4.89 -1.66
N MET A 22 12.56 -3.80 -1.27
CA MET A 22 11.16 -3.79 -0.90
C MET A 22 10.24 -3.59 -2.10
N ASP A 23 10.76 -3.09 -3.23
CA ASP A 23 10.00 -2.89 -4.46
C ASP A 23 9.94 -4.22 -5.26
N SER A 24 8.73 -4.67 -5.55
CA SER A 24 8.48 -5.85 -6.37
C SER A 24 7.08 -5.81 -6.94
N ARG A 25 6.86 -6.53 -8.05
CA ARG A 25 5.51 -6.67 -8.63
C ARG A 25 4.53 -7.33 -7.66
N GLN A 26 5.00 -8.26 -6.81
CA GLN A 26 4.23 -8.87 -5.73
C GLN A 26 3.76 -7.82 -4.72
N ALA A 27 4.66 -6.92 -4.30
CA ALA A 27 4.33 -5.83 -3.39
C ALA A 27 3.28 -4.89 -3.99
N HIS A 28 3.44 -4.50 -5.25
CA HIS A 28 2.45 -3.70 -5.97
C HIS A 28 1.07 -4.38 -6.03
N CYS A 29 1.04 -5.67 -6.35
CA CYS A 29 -0.19 -6.45 -6.43
C CYS A 29 -0.92 -6.48 -5.08
N LEU A 30 -0.19 -6.74 -3.99
CA LEU A 30 -0.75 -6.80 -2.65
C LEU A 30 -1.26 -5.44 -2.18
N LEU A 31 -0.52 -4.35 -2.43
CA LEU A 31 -0.97 -3.01 -2.07
C LEU A 31 -2.27 -2.64 -2.78
N LEU A 32 -2.38 -2.95 -4.08
CA LEU A 32 -3.63 -2.72 -4.81
C LEU A 32 -4.77 -3.62 -4.30
N ALA A 33 -4.52 -4.91 -4.10
CA ALA A 33 -5.54 -5.85 -3.63
C ALA A 33 -6.06 -5.48 -2.24
N ILE A 34 -5.17 -5.09 -1.32
CA ILE A 34 -5.54 -4.71 0.05
C ILE A 34 -6.22 -3.34 0.07
N GLY A 35 -5.71 -2.33 -0.65
CA GLY A 35 -6.40 -1.03 -0.70
C GLY A 35 -7.78 -1.13 -1.37
N LEU A 36 -7.91 -2.02 -2.36
CA LEU A 36 -9.21 -2.45 -2.86
C LEU A 36 -10.03 -3.10 -1.75
N GLN A 37 -9.50 -4.10 -1.04
CA GLN A 37 -10.19 -4.79 0.06
C GLN A 37 -10.75 -3.84 1.11
N GLU A 38 -9.94 -2.86 1.52
CA GLU A 38 -10.18 -1.97 2.64
C GLU A 38 -11.13 -0.81 2.31
N SER A 39 -10.91 -0.12 1.20
CA SER A 39 -11.63 1.13 0.90
C SER A 39 -12.17 1.23 -0.51
N ARG A 40 -11.92 0.22 -1.35
CA ARG A 40 -12.09 0.27 -2.81
C ARG A 40 -11.32 1.42 -3.48
N PHE A 41 -10.36 2.05 -2.78
CA PHE A 41 -9.77 3.33 -3.15
C PHE A 41 -10.80 4.47 -3.32
N ILE A 42 -11.88 4.42 -2.52
CA ILE A 42 -12.93 5.45 -2.47
C ILE A 42 -12.84 6.24 -1.16
N HIS A 43 -12.51 5.57 -0.06
CA HIS A 43 -12.53 6.16 1.27
C HIS A 43 -11.14 6.32 1.86
N ARG A 44 -10.76 7.55 2.23
CA ARG A 44 -9.56 7.86 3.02
C ARG A 44 -9.84 7.93 4.52
N ARG A 45 -11.10 7.92 4.92
CA ARG A 45 -11.56 7.78 6.29
C ARG A 45 -12.58 6.67 6.34
N GLN A 46 -12.45 5.79 7.32
CA GLN A 46 -13.40 4.73 7.56
C GLN A 46 -14.79 5.30 7.85
N ILE A 47 -15.83 4.64 7.34
CA ILE A 47 -17.21 4.96 7.70
C ILE A 47 -17.47 4.35 9.08
N GLY A 48 -17.75 5.18 10.08
CA GLY A 48 -18.09 4.73 11.43
C GLY A 48 -16.93 4.13 12.23
N GLY A 49 -15.67 4.42 11.85
CA GLY A 49 -14.49 3.91 12.54
C GLY A 49 -13.29 4.85 12.44
N PRO A 50 -12.18 4.54 13.16
CA PRO A 50 -11.03 5.42 13.23
C PRO A 50 -10.10 5.29 12.02
N ALA A 51 -10.17 4.23 11.22
CA ALA A 51 -9.11 3.94 10.26
C ALA A 51 -8.95 5.02 9.17
N ARG A 52 -7.70 5.28 8.76
CA ARG A 52 -7.32 6.35 7.82
C ARG A 52 -6.48 5.87 6.65
N GLY A 53 -6.51 6.66 5.58
CA GLY A 53 -5.90 6.36 4.28
C GLY A 53 -6.64 5.25 3.53
N PHE A 54 -6.28 5.04 2.27
CA PHE A 54 -6.91 3.99 1.46
C PHE A 54 -6.72 2.57 1.99
N TRP A 55 -5.65 2.35 2.77
CA TRP A 55 -5.35 1.08 3.42
C TRP A 55 -5.90 0.95 4.83
N GLN A 56 -6.69 1.93 5.30
CA GLN A 56 -7.46 1.87 6.55
C GLN A 56 -6.59 1.47 7.76
N PHE A 57 -5.59 2.30 8.05
CA PHE A 57 -4.73 2.13 9.22
C PHE A 57 -5.32 2.80 10.46
N GLU A 58 -5.26 2.11 11.60
CA GLU A 58 -5.53 2.70 12.91
C GLU A 58 -4.24 3.18 13.60
N GLN A 59 -4.35 4.24 14.40
CA GLN A 59 -3.20 4.84 15.11
C GLN A 59 -2.48 3.84 16.02
N GLY A 60 -3.23 3.11 16.86
CA GLY A 60 -2.67 2.14 17.79
C GLY A 60 -2.31 0.80 17.16
N GLY A 61 -2.84 0.51 15.98
CA GLY A 61 -2.60 -0.71 15.21
C GLY A 61 -1.44 -0.53 14.23
N GLY A 62 -1.74 -0.61 12.93
CA GLY A 62 -0.73 -0.61 11.86
C GLY A 62 0.26 0.55 11.92
N VAL A 63 -0.17 1.76 12.32
CA VAL A 63 0.74 2.92 12.39
C VAL A 63 1.81 2.72 13.46
N ARG A 64 1.40 2.44 14.70
CA ARG A 64 2.33 2.16 15.79
C ARG A 64 3.18 0.92 15.50
N GLY A 65 2.57 -0.12 14.93
CA GLY A 65 3.28 -1.35 14.53
C GLY A 65 4.45 -1.04 13.59
N VAL A 66 4.22 -0.32 12.50
CA VAL A 66 5.27 0.07 11.54
C VAL A 66 6.36 0.92 12.19
N LEU A 67 5.98 1.92 13.00
CA LEU A 67 6.94 2.82 13.65
C LEU A 67 7.84 2.14 14.68
N THR A 68 7.38 1.02 15.26
CA THR A 68 8.09 0.35 16.36
C THR A 68 8.73 -0.98 15.97
N HIS A 69 8.33 -1.57 14.85
CA HIS A 69 8.86 -2.86 14.41
C HIS A 69 10.35 -2.76 14.00
N PRO A 70 11.25 -3.64 14.48
CA PRO A 70 12.68 -3.55 14.19
C PRO A 70 13.05 -3.56 12.71
N ALA A 71 12.32 -4.33 11.90
CA ALA A 71 12.57 -4.39 10.45
C ALA A 71 12.05 -3.18 9.66
N CYS A 72 11.26 -2.31 10.29
CA CYS A 72 10.50 -1.26 9.61
C CYS A 72 10.86 0.15 10.09
N ARG A 73 11.17 0.33 11.38
CA ARG A 73 11.25 1.64 12.04
C ARG A 73 12.17 2.63 11.32
N ASP A 74 13.34 2.19 10.85
CA ASP A 74 14.32 3.08 10.22
C ASP A 74 13.81 3.57 8.85
N ALA A 75 13.21 2.67 8.05
CA ALA A 75 12.58 3.02 6.79
C ALA A 75 11.33 3.89 7.01
N ALA A 76 10.53 3.61 8.05
CA ALA A 76 9.39 4.42 8.44
C ALA A 76 9.82 5.85 8.78
N SER A 77 10.90 6.02 9.55
CA SER A 77 11.47 7.34 9.88
C SER A 77 11.95 8.08 8.63
N GLN A 78 12.62 7.41 7.69
CA GLN A 78 13.06 8.01 6.43
C GLN A 78 11.89 8.46 5.54
N VAL A 79 10.85 7.63 5.42
CA VAL A 79 9.61 8.00 4.72
C VAL A 79 8.97 9.21 5.40
N CYS A 80 8.82 9.19 6.73
CA CYS A 80 8.23 10.31 7.47
C CYS A 80 8.99 11.61 7.22
N LEU A 81 10.33 11.59 7.29
CA LEU A 81 11.19 12.73 7.00
C LEU A 81 10.97 13.24 5.56
N ALA A 82 11.01 12.35 4.56
CA ALA A 82 10.81 12.70 3.15
C ALA A 82 9.40 13.27 2.86
N ARG A 83 8.41 12.94 3.69
CA ARG A 83 7.03 13.45 3.61
C ARG A 83 6.77 14.66 4.50
N GLY A 84 7.77 15.15 5.24
CA GLY A 84 7.62 16.29 6.16
C GLY A 84 6.71 15.97 7.36
N VAL A 85 6.71 14.72 7.83
CA VAL A 85 5.88 14.24 8.93
C VAL A 85 6.77 13.82 10.10
N VAL A 86 6.40 14.21 11.31
CA VAL A 86 7.09 13.72 12.51
C VAL A 86 6.79 12.23 12.68
N ALA A 87 7.81 11.39 12.87
CA ALA A 87 7.67 9.93 12.98
C ALA A 87 7.06 9.46 14.32
N THR A 88 5.88 9.98 14.67
CA THR A 88 5.08 9.53 15.82
C THR A 88 3.75 8.98 15.34
N ALA A 89 3.15 8.08 16.12
CA ALA A 89 1.87 7.48 15.73
C ALA A 89 0.75 8.52 15.52
N PRO A 90 0.56 9.54 16.39
CA PRO A 90 -0.44 10.58 16.16
C PRO A 90 -0.16 11.41 14.90
N SER A 91 1.08 11.84 14.66
CA SER A 91 1.43 12.68 13.50
C SER A 91 1.26 11.94 12.18
N VAL A 92 1.70 10.68 12.10
CA VAL A 92 1.52 9.86 10.90
C VAL A 92 0.04 9.59 10.66
N TYR A 93 -0.67 9.09 11.68
CA TYR A 93 -2.10 8.78 11.57
C TYR A 93 -2.91 10.01 11.11
N ALA A 94 -2.63 11.19 11.66
CA ALA A 94 -3.29 12.44 11.28
C ALA A 94 -3.10 12.82 9.80
N ARG A 95 -2.06 12.29 9.14
CA ARG A 95 -1.69 12.61 7.75
C ARG A 95 -2.13 11.55 6.74
N LEU A 96 -2.44 10.31 7.17
CA LEU A 96 -2.73 9.20 6.27
C LEU A 96 -3.93 9.40 5.34
N ASP A 97 -4.89 10.24 5.73
CA ASP A 97 -6.06 10.56 4.92
C ASP A 97 -5.84 11.71 3.92
N GLN A 98 -4.64 12.29 3.90
CA GLN A 98 -4.25 13.42 3.05
C GLN A 98 -3.00 13.13 2.21
N ASP A 99 -2.23 12.11 2.58
CA ASP A 99 -0.98 11.73 1.91
C ASP A 99 -1.01 10.24 1.53
N ASP A 100 -1.48 9.95 0.32
CA ASP A 100 -1.60 8.58 -0.16
C ASP A 100 -0.24 7.89 -0.35
N VAL A 101 0.84 8.66 -0.58
CA VAL A 101 2.21 8.13 -0.66
C VAL A 101 2.67 7.65 0.70
N LEU A 102 2.44 8.44 1.75
CA LEU A 102 2.72 8.04 3.13
C LEU A 102 1.89 6.79 3.50
N ALA A 103 0.60 6.77 3.15
CA ALA A 103 -0.27 5.63 3.43
C ALA A 103 0.18 4.34 2.71
N ALA A 104 0.57 4.44 1.43
CA ALA A 104 1.08 3.31 0.66
C ALA A 104 2.42 2.79 1.22
N ALA A 105 3.32 3.69 1.63
CA ALA A 105 4.59 3.31 2.24
C ALA A 105 4.39 2.57 3.58
N PHE A 106 3.48 3.06 4.42
CA PHE A 106 3.12 2.38 5.68
C PHE A 106 2.46 1.03 5.44
N ALA A 107 1.57 0.92 4.45
CA ALA A 107 1.00 -0.36 4.03
C ALA A 107 2.10 -1.35 3.58
N ARG A 108 3.09 -0.87 2.82
CA ARG A 108 4.21 -1.70 2.38
C ARG A 108 5.10 -2.16 3.52
N LEU A 109 5.38 -1.27 4.47
CA LEU A 109 6.18 -1.60 5.65
C LEU A 109 5.44 -2.56 6.59
N LEU A 110 4.11 -2.48 6.67
CA LEU A 110 3.33 -3.47 7.40
C LEU A 110 3.45 -4.86 6.77
N LEU A 111 3.37 -4.97 5.44
CA LEU A 111 3.67 -6.23 4.74
C LEU A 111 5.12 -6.69 4.97
N TRP A 112 6.10 -5.77 5.01
CA TRP A 112 7.52 -6.08 5.26
C TRP A 112 7.81 -6.58 6.67
N SER A 113 6.95 -6.25 7.65
CA SER A 113 7.11 -6.75 9.02
C SER A 113 6.89 -8.26 9.13
N ASP A 114 6.20 -8.86 8.16
CA ASP A 114 6.04 -10.30 8.06
C ASP A 114 7.31 -10.94 7.47
N PRO A 115 7.93 -11.93 8.15
CA PRO A 115 9.20 -12.50 7.71
C PRO A 115 9.05 -13.47 6.51
N ALA A 116 7.83 -13.89 6.17
CA ALA A 116 7.63 -14.80 5.04
C ALA A 116 7.80 -14.06 3.71
N SER A 117 8.17 -14.81 2.67
CA SER A 117 8.22 -14.27 1.31
C SER A 117 6.83 -13.82 0.85
N LEU A 118 6.80 -12.78 0.02
CA LEU A 118 5.54 -12.35 -0.60
C LEU A 118 4.96 -13.47 -1.49
N PRO A 119 3.65 -13.73 -1.44
CA PRO A 119 2.98 -14.68 -2.30
C PRO A 119 3.25 -14.43 -3.79
N ARG A 120 3.30 -15.52 -4.57
CA ARG A 120 3.36 -15.44 -6.03
C ARG A 120 2.12 -14.71 -6.56
N ILE A 121 2.30 -13.90 -7.59
CA ILE A 121 1.17 -13.28 -8.30
C ILE A 121 0.27 -14.39 -8.87
N GLY A 122 -1.03 -14.28 -8.61
CA GLY A 122 -2.02 -15.29 -8.98
C GLY A 122 -2.37 -16.27 -7.85
N ASP A 123 -1.62 -16.28 -6.74
CA ASP A 123 -1.96 -17.06 -5.55
C ASP A 123 -2.82 -16.21 -4.59
N ALA A 124 -4.13 -16.22 -4.84
CA ALA A 124 -5.11 -15.43 -4.10
C ALA A 124 -5.23 -15.88 -2.63
N ASP A 125 -5.10 -17.17 -2.34
CA ASP A 125 -5.26 -17.70 -0.99
C ASP A 125 -4.06 -17.38 -0.10
N SER A 126 -2.84 -17.49 -0.61
CA SER A 126 -1.64 -17.05 0.12
C SER A 126 -1.63 -15.54 0.33
N ALA A 127 -2.10 -14.76 -0.65
CA ALA A 127 -2.27 -13.31 -0.52
C ALA A 127 -3.33 -12.95 0.53
N TRP A 128 -4.44 -13.69 0.59
CA TRP A 128 -5.46 -13.55 1.62
C TRP A 128 -4.90 -13.86 3.01
N ALA A 129 -4.17 -14.97 3.15
CA ALA A 129 -3.56 -15.36 4.41
C ALA A 129 -2.54 -14.32 4.92
N LEU A 130 -1.78 -13.70 4.01
CA LEU A 130 -0.88 -12.59 4.34
C LEU A 130 -1.65 -11.35 4.79
N TYR A 131 -2.70 -10.98 4.06
CA TYR A 131 -3.58 -9.88 4.45
C TYR A 131 -4.18 -10.10 5.86
N LEU A 132 -4.71 -11.28 6.16
CA LEU A 132 -5.30 -11.57 7.47
C LEU A 132 -4.30 -11.43 8.62
N ARG A 133 -3.08 -11.97 8.48
CA ARG A 133 -2.09 -11.94 9.58
C ARG A 133 -1.46 -10.56 9.80
N THR A 134 -1.40 -9.72 8.76
CA THR A 134 -0.81 -8.38 8.81
C THR A 134 -1.83 -7.30 9.17
N TRP A 135 -3.01 -7.28 8.55
CA TRP A 135 -4.06 -6.29 8.86
C TRP A 135 -4.94 -6.66 10.06
N ARG A 136 -5.11 -7.97 10.32
CA ARG A 136 -5.93 -8.50 11.42
C ARG A 136 -7.33 -7.85 11.51
N PRO A 137 -8.08 -7.76 10.41
CA PRO A 137 -9.38 -7.11 10.39
C PRO A 137 -10.39 -7.87 11.27
N GLY A 138 -11.29 -7.15 11.94
CA GLY A 138 -12.29 -7.78 12.81
C GLY A 138 -13.35 -8.60 12.06
N LYS A 139 -13.77 -8.15 10.86
CA LYS A 139 -14.76 -8.84 10.01
C LYS A 139 -14.28 -8.86 8.55
N PRO A 140 -13.28 -9.70 8.21
CA PRO A 140 -12.78 -9.79 6.84
C PRO A 140 -13.87 -10.29 5.88
N LYS A 141 -13.94 -9.70 4.69
CA LYS A 141 -14.93 -10.07 3.65
C LYS A 141 -14.30 -10.94 2.56
N ARG A 142 -14.15 -12.24 2.83
CA ARG A 142 -13.50 -13.21 1.92
C ARG A 142 -14.19 -13.31 0.56
N ASP A 143 -15.52 -13.22 0.51
CA ASP A 143 -16.30 -13.40 -0.73
C ASP A 143 -15.95 -12.38 -1.81
N SER A 144 -15.53 -11.18 -1.40
CA SER A 144 -15.11 -10.15 -2.36
C SER A 144 -13.65 -10.27 -2.79
N TRP A 145 -12.83 -10.99 -2.03
CA TRP A 145 -11.36 -10.97 -2.18
C TRP A 145 -10.89 -11.38 -3.57
N ASP A 146 -11.34 -12.53 -4.08
CA ASP A 146 -10.81 -13.08 -5.34
C ASP A 146 -11.04 -12.13 -6.50
N SER A 147 -12.23 -11.52 -6.58
CA SER A 147 -12.57 -10.55 -7.62
C SER A 147 -11.67 -9.31 -7.60
N LEU A 148 -11.29 -8.85 -6.40
CA LEU A 148 -10.44 -7.67 -6.22
C LEU A 148 -8.98 -7.99 -6.45
N TYR A 149 -8.55 -9.16 -5.98
CA TYR A 149 -7.21 -9.66 -6.21
C TYR A 149 -6.96 -9.85 -7.71
N GLN A 150 -7.91 -10.43 -8.45
CA GLN A 150 -7.80 -10.54 -9.91
C GLN A 150 -7.66 -9.17 -10.59
N ARG A 151 -8.37 -8.15 -10.13
CA ARG A 151 -8.20 -6.77 -10.64
C ARG A 151 -6.80 -6.23 -10.38
N ALA A 152 -6.23 -6.50 -9.20
CA ALA A 152 -4.86 -6.12 -8.88
C ALA A 152 -3.83 -6.88 -9.73
N VAL A 153 -4.02 -8.19 -9.94
CA VAL A 153 -3.19 -9.02 -10.83
C VAL A 153 -3.20 -8.47 -12.24
N ALA A 154 -4.38 -8.12 -12.78
CA ALA A 154 -4.51 -7.53 -14.11
C ALA A 154 -3.74 -6.20 -14.20
N ALA A 155 -3.89 -5.32 -13.20
CA ALA A 155 -3.20 -4.03 -13.17
C ALA A 155 -1.67 -4.16 -13.15
N VAL A 156 -1.11 -5.13 -12.44
CA VAL A 156 0.36 -5.34 -12.41
C VAL A 156 0.87 -6.19 -13.56
N SER A 157 -0.01 -6.81 -14.35
CA SER A 157 0.33 -7.65 -15.50
C SER A 157 0.20 -6.93 -16.84
N ALA A 158 -0.57 -5.84 -16.88
CA ALA A 158 -0.70 -5.00 -18.05
C ALA A 158 0.70 -4.53 -18.54
N PRO A 159 0.99 -4.63 -19.85
CA PRO A 159 2.16 -3.99 -20.41
C PRO A 159 2.12 -2.50 -20.07
N VAL A 160 3.24 -1.94 -19.61
CA VAL A 160 3.37 -0.49 -19.50
C VAL A 160 3.15 0.06 -20.91
N ALA A 161 2.00 0.68 -21.15
CA ALA A 161 1.80 1.45 -22.36
C ALA A 161 2.92 2.51 -22.37
N ARG A 162 3.90 2.35 -23.27
CA ARG A 162 4.91 3.38 -23.48
C ARG A 162 4.15 4.63 -23.84
N SER A 163 4.10 5.61 -22.94
CA SER A 163 3.59 6.92 -23.26
C SER A 163 4.52 7.50 -24.32
N ALA A 164 4.04 7.54 -25.57
CA ALA A 164 4.74 8.20 -26.66
C ALA A 164 4.65 9.72 -26.44
N ALA A 165 5.52 10.23 -25.59
CA ALA A 165 5.71 11.66 -25.40
C ALA A 165 6.86 12.12 -26.31
N HIS A 166 6.47 12.73 -27.44
CA HIS A 166 7.16 13.80 -28.16
C HIS A 166 8.61 13.57 -28.62
N VAL A 167 8.78 13.03 -29.83
CA VAL A 167 9.89 13.42 -30.70
C VAL A 167 9.37 14.56 -31.58
N ALA A 168 9.59 15.79 -31.14
CA ALA A 168 9.53 16.95 -32.02
C ALA A 168 10.91 17.11 -32.67
N THR A 169 10.91 16.89 -33.98
CA THR A 169 11.80 17.40 -35.02
C THR A 169 12.87 18.41 -34.63
N VAL A 170 14.11 18.13 -35.03
CA VAL A 170 15.08 19.14 -35.45
C VAL A 170 15.64 18.66 -36.79
N ASP A 171 15.18 19.29 -37.87
CA ASP A 171 15.90 19.51 -39.13
C ASP A 171 15.64 20.98 -39.51
#